data_AF-A0AAE4SB22-F1
#
_entry.id   AF-A0AAE4SB22-F1
#
_cell.length_a   1.000
_cell.length_b   1.000
_cell.length_c   1.000
_cell.angle_alpha   90.00
_cell.angle_beta   90.00
_cell.angle_gamma   90.00
#
_symmetry.space_group_name_H-M   'P 1'
#
loop_
_entity.id
_entity.type
_entity.pdbx_description
1 polymer ?
#
loop_
_entity_poly.entity_id
_entity_poly.type
_entity_poly.pdbx_seq_one_letter_code
_entity_poly.pdbx_strand_id
1 'polypeptide(L)'
;MSTVLTLLVDCAGTFEGGRVASANSSVKKFIANLPKDLRVRIIRYSDSAMWHLGPEPVPVGEVEWIDLPSGGYLSSLAHAVNLAGPTLSASQNREVALLVSKGTLSDPEEIVQTVLSKRFSEKIIRAAAALMPEADVSALKIFAGDHIFDSGIFSDPRPFLSLIGEVAGAAASAAAGSSLTLTCSIDLGEGNAVSLSVAGTDLSLMKKEMRTALLELGSGDELLQKKIAEYVRRVL
;
A
#
# COMPACT_ATOMS: atom_id res chain seq x y z
N MET A 1 -11.08 -1.09 17.72
CA MET A 1 -10.26 -0.16 16.91
C MET A 1 -10.87 -0.15 15.52
N SER A 2 -11.48 0.95 15.09
CA SER A 2 -12.10 1.05 13.75
C SER A 2 -11.04 1.21 12.66
N THR A 3 -11.32 0.70 11.47
CA THR A 3 -10.49 0.92 10.28
C THR A 3 -11.06 2.11 9.51
N VAL A 4 -10.18 3.05 9.17
CA VAL A 4 -10.51 4.24 8.37
C VAL A 4 -9.77 4.14 7.03
N LEU A 5 -10.53 4.26 5.94
CA LEU A 5 -10.01 4.33 4.59
C LEU A 5 -9.92 5.79 4.14
N THR A 6 -8.73 6.21 3.74
CA THR A 6 -8.48 7.50 3.10
C THR A 6 -8.21 7.27 1.62
N LEU A 7 -9.17 7.64 0.76
CA LEU A 7 -8.96 7.66 -0.68
C LEU A 7 -8.22 8.92 -1.10
N LEU A 8 -7.14 8.78 -1.87
CA LEU A 8 -6.46 9.88 -2.54
C LEU A 8 -6.74 9.75 -4.03
N VAL A 9 -7.70 10.52 -4.55
CA VAL A 9 -8.20 10.36 -5.92
C VAL A 9 -7.59 11.42 -6.85
N ASP A 10 -6.84 10.93 -7.83
CA ASP A 10 -6.23 11.73 -8.88
C ASP A 10 -7.28 12.25 -9.85
N CYS A 11 -7.45 13.56 -9.85
CA CYS A 11 -8.35 14.29 -10.73
C CYS A 11 -7.56 15.09 -11.79
N ALA A 12 -6.27 14.81 -12.00
CA ALA A 12 -5.45 15.54 -12.97
C ALA A 12 -5.72 15.09 -14.40
N GLY A 13 -5.92 16.05 -15.31
CA GLY A 13 -6.00 15.81 -16.75
C GLY A 13 -7.03 14.76 -17.18
N THR A 14 -8.02 14.45 -16.33
CA THR A 14 -9.01 13.39 -16.55
C THR A 14 -10.16 13.82 -17.49
N PHE A 15 -10.13 15.04 -18.05
CA PHE A 15 -11.31 15.68 -18.68
C PHE A 15 -11.46 15.59 -20.19
N GLU A 16 -10.52 15.04 -20.95
CA GLU A 16 -10.76 14.84 -22.39
C GLU A 16 -11.59 13.57 -22.63
N GLY A 17 -12.80 13.72 -23.18
CA GLY A 17 -13.54 12.66 -23.88
C GLY A 17 -14.41 11.69 -23.05
N GLY A 18 -14.88 12.05 -21.85
CA GLY A 18 -15.84 11.22 -21.08
C GLY A 18 -15.23 10.35 -19.96
N ARG A 19 -13.92 10.44 -19.73
CA ARG A 19 -13.19 9.64 -18.72
C ARG A 19 -13.58 9.92 -17.27
N VAL A 20 -14.16 11.10 -16.98
CA VAL A 20 -14.57 11.50 -15.62
C VAL A 20 -15.83 10.82 -15.15
N ALA A 21 -16.77 10.57 -16.06
CA ALA A 21 -17.94 9.77 -15.73
C ALA A 21 -17.53 8.32 -15.39
N SER A 22 -16.53 7.78 -16.10
CA SER A 22 -15.97 6.45 -15.82
C SER A 22 -15.29 6.41 -14.44
N ALA A 23 -14.42 7.39 -14.15
CA ALA A 23 -13.75 7.49 -12.86
C ALA A 23 -14.74 7.61 -11.69
N ASN A 24 -15.71 8.53 -11.80
CA ASN A 24 -16.78 8.70 -10.81
C ASN A 24 -17.58 7.42 -10.61
N SER A 25 -18.01 6.77 -11.70
CA SER A 25 -18.71 5.48 -11.64
C SER A 25 -17.89 4.42 -10.90
N SER A 26 -16.59 4.33 -11.19
CA SER A 26 -15.72 3.32 -10.57
C SER A 26 -15.51 3.60 -9.08
N VAL A 27 -15.20 4.83 -8.68
CA VAL A 27 -15.04 5.18 -7.26
C VAL A 27 -16.35 5.00 -6.50
N LYS A 28 -17.48 5.45 -7.07
CA LYS A 28 -18.81 5.26 -6.48
C LYS A 28 -19.14 3.78 -6.27
N LYS A 29 -18.89 2.93 -7.27
CA LYS A 29 -19.10 1.48 -7.17
C LYS A 29 -18.19 0.84 -6.12
N PHE A 30 -16.92 1.21 -6.11
CA PHE A 30 -15.97 0.72 -5.11
C PHE A 30 -16.46 1.03 -3.69
N ILE A 31 -16.81 2.29 -3.41
CA ILE A 31 -17.32 2.70 -2.09
C ILE A 31 -18.60 1.95 -1.74
N ALA A 32 -19.55 1.82 -2.68
CA ALA A 32 -20.82 1.12 -2.44
C ALA A 32 -20.64 -0.37 -2.11
N ASN A 33 -19.53 -0.98 -2.52
CA ASN A 33 -19.22 -2.39 -2.25
C ASN A 33 -18.37 -2.58 -0.98
N LEU A 34 -17.90 -1.50 -0.33
CA LEU A 34 -17.15 -1.61 0.93
C LEU A 34 -18.08 -2.05 2.08
N PRO A 35 -17.53 -2.75 3.10
CA PRO A 35 -18.26 -3.06 4.32
C PRO A 35 -18.79 -1.79 5.00
N LYS A 36 -20.05 -1.84 5.45
CA LYS A 36 -20.77 -0.67 6.00
C LYS A 36 -20.18 -0.14 7.31
N ASP A 37 -19.44 -0.99 8.03
CA ASP A 37 -18.75 -0.69 9.28
C ASP A 37 -17.39 -0.01 9.07
N LEU A 38 -16.86 0.02 7.84
CA LEU A 38 -15.72 0.86 7.50
C LEU A 38 -16.14 2.33 7.50
N ARG A 39 -15.19 3.19 7.84
CA ARG A 39 -15.34 4.64 7.70
C ARG A 39 -14.41 5.12 6.61
N VAL A 40 -14.88 6.06 5.78
CA VAL A 40 -14.14 6.56 4.63
C VAL A 40 -14.03 8.08 4.64
N ARG A 41 -12.93 8.56 4.12
CA ARG A 41 -12.70 9.95 3.74
C ARG A 41 -11.98 9.98 2.41
N ILE A 42 -12.12 11.08 1.70
CA ILE A 42 -11.74 11.19 0.30
C ILE A 42 -11.09 12.54 0.11
N ILE A 43 -9.86 12.52 -0.38
CA ILE A 43 -9.16 13.68 -0.90
C ILE A 43 -9.18 13.57 -2.41
N ARG A 44 -9.58 14.64 -3.07
CA ARG A 44 -9.34 14.82 -4.50
C ARG A 44 -8.10 15.68 -4.67
N TYR A 45 -7.27 15.35 -5.65
CA TYR A 45 -6.08 16.13 -5.93
C TYR A 45 -5.78 16.25 -7.42
N SER A 46 -5.10 17.33 -7.75
CA SER A 46 -4.48 17.64 -9.05
C SER A 46 -3.38 18.67 -8.75
N ASP A 47 -3.40 19.85 -9.40
CA ASP A 47 -2.55 21.01 -9.07
C ASP A 47 -2.62 21.43 -7.58
N SER A 48 -3.70 21.07 -6.88
CA SER A 48 -3.88 21.23 -5.44
C SER A 48 -4.67 20.04 -4.89
N ALA A 49 -4.73 19.89 -3.56
CA ALA A 49 -5.52 18.84 -2.92
C ALA A 49 -6.56 19.43 -1.97
N MET A 50 -7.72 18.79 -1.89
CA MET A 50 -8.76 19.13 -0.94
C MET A 50 -9.63 17.94 -0.56
N TRP A 51 -10.25 18.02 0.62
CA TRP A 51 -11.24 17.06 1.05
C TRP A 51 -12.46 17.12 0.12
N HIS A 52 -12.78 15.99 -0.48
CA HIS A 52 -14.06 15.76 -1.16
C HIS A 52 -15.10 15.23 -0.16
N LEU A 53 -14.63 14.38 0.77
CA LEU A 53 -15.39 13.88 1.92
C LEU A 53 -14.44 13.80 3.12
N GLY A 54 -14.74 14.50 4.21
CA GLY A 54 -13.85 14.58 5.37
C GLY A 54 -13.70 16.02 5.89
N PRO A 55 -12.75 16.30 6.78
CA PRO A 55 -11.66 15.43 7.27
C PRO A 55 -12.08 14.34 8.26
N GLU A 56 -13.22 14.49 8.94
CA GLU A 56 -13.80 13.46 9.81
C GLU A 56 -14.37 12.31 8.94
N PRO A 57 -13.96 11.04 9.16
CA PRO A 57 -14.37 9.95 8.30
C PRO A 57 -15.83 9.56 8.52
N VAL A 58 -16.55 9.32 7.42
CA VAL A 58 -17.98 9.00 7.41
C VAL A 58 -18.18 7.49 7.28
N PRO A 59 -19.09 6.84 8.02
CA PRO A 59 -19.43 5.43 7.80
C PRO A 59 -19.81 5.18 6.34
N VAL A 60 -19.32 4.10 5.73
CA VAL A 60 -19.59 3.78 4.31
C VAL A 60 -21.09 3.74 4.02
N GLY A 61 -21.89 3.22 4.96
CA GLY A 61 -23.35 3.15 4.82
C GLY A 61 -24.07 4.50 4.78
N GLU A 62 -23.38 5.60 5.12
CA GLU A 62 -23.91 6.97 5.17
C GLU A 62 -23.29 7.86 4.07
N VAL A 63 -22.45 7.31 3.19
CA VAL A 63 -21.79 8.10 2.15
C VAL A 63 -22.77 8.47 1.05
N GLU A 64 -23.00 9.76 0.89
CA GLU A 64 -23.65 10.32 -0.29
C GLU A 64 -22.60 10.74 -1.32
N TRP A 65 -22.54 10.02 -2.46
CA TRP A 65 -21.57 10.33 -3.50
C TRP A 65 -21.97 11.55 -4.32
N ILE A 66 -21.16 12.60 -4.22
CA ILE A 66 -21.15 13.74 -5.13
C ILE A 66 -20.04 13.50 -6.15
N ASP A 67 -20.33 13.67 -7.43
CA ASP A 67 -19.31 13.45 -8.47
C ASP A 67 -18.11 14.39 -8.28
N LEU A 68 -16.92 13.80 -8.41
CA LEU A 68 -15.65 14.49 -8.43
C LEU A 68 -15.66 15.50 -9.58
N PRO A 69 -15.38 16.78 -9.27
CA PRO A 69 -15.36 17.85 -10.27
C PRO A 69 -14.12 17.73 -11.14
N SER A 70 -14.05 18.62 -12.13
CA SER A 70 -12.83 18.72 -12.90
C SER A 70 -11.64 19.28 -12.13
N GLY A 71 -10.54 18.52 -12.13
CA GLY A 71 -9.26 18.93 -11.59
C GLY A 71 -8.40 19.68 -12.60
N GLY A 72 -7.23 20.09 -12.12
CA GLY A 72 -6.19 20.75 -12.89
C GLY A 72 -5.39 19.80 -13.79
N TYR A 73 -4.23 20.25 -14.24
CA TYR A 73 -3.43 19.53 -15.24
C TYR A 73 -2.42 18.55 -14.61
N LEU A 74 -1.86 18.92 -13.47
CA LEU A 74 -0.78 18.21 -12.78
C LEU A 74 -1.34 17.19 -11.80
N SER A 75 -0.71 16.01 -11.75
CA SER A 75 -0.98 15.00 -10.72
C SER A 75 0.02 15.16 -9.57
N SER A 76 -0.23 16.13 -8.70
CA SER A 76 0.64 16.43 -7.56
C SER A 76 0.23 15.65 -6.30
N LEU A 77 0.67 14.40 -6.22
CA LEU A 77 0.48 13.51 -5.07
C LEU A 77 1.01 14.12 -3.76
N ALA A 78 2.10 14.88 -3.81
CA ALA A 78 2.67 15.55 -2.64
C ALA A 78 1.64 16.47 -1.95
N HIS A 79 0.75 17.12 -2.71
CA HIS A 79 -0.33 17.93 -2.13
C HIS A 79 -1.33 17.07 -1.36
N ALA A 80 -1.73 15.92 -1.93
CA ALA A 80 -2.66 15.00 -1.28
C ALA A 80 -2.07 14.45 0.03
N VAL A 81 -0.81 14.01 0.00
CA VAL A 81 -0.12 13.47 1.18
C VAL A 81 0.06 14.55 2.27
N ASN A 82 0.42 15.79 1.89
CA ASN A 82 0.55 16.89 2.84
C ASN A 82 -0.79 17.25 3.51
N LEU A 83 -1.90 17.18 2.78
CA LEU A 83 -3.24 17.42 3.33
C LEU A 83 -3.70 16.27 4.24
N ALA A 84 -3.46 15.03 3.82
CA ALA A 84 -3.86 13.84 4.55
C ALA A 84 -3.07 13.66 5.86
N GLY A 85 -1.75 13.90 5.80
CA GLY A 85 -0.77 13.55 6.83
C GLY A 85 -1.15 13.91 8.26
N PRO A 86 -1.52 15.17 8.56
CA PRO A 86 -1.91 15.55 9.92
C PRO A 86 -3.06 14.71 10.47
N THR A 87 -4.06 14.42 9.64
CA THR A 87 -5.26 13.69 10.06
C THR A 87 -4.99 12.19 10.23
N LEU A 88 -4.16 11.61 9.37
CA LEU A 88 -3.80 10.19 9.47
C LEU A 88 -2.84 9.95 10.65
N SER A 89 -1.88 10.85 10.86
CA SER A 89 -0.87 10.70 11.92
C SER A 89 -1.42 10.93 13.33
N ALA A 90 -2.45 11.78 13.48
CA ALA A 90 -3.12 12.01 14.77
C ALA A 90 -4.16 10.94 15.12
N SER A 91 -4.49 10.05 14.17
CA SER A 91 -5.56 9.08 14.32
C SER A 91 -5.18 7.94 15.27
N GLN A 92 -6.11 7.58 16.15
CA GLN A 92 -6.02 6.35 16.95
C GLN A 92 -6.62 5.14 16.21
N ASN A 93 -7.16 5.35 15.01
CA ASN A 93 -7.72 4.29 14.18
C ASN A 93 -6.63 3.53 13.44
N ARG A 94 -7.00 2.39 12.86
CA ARG A 94 -6.18 1.77 11.82
C ARG A 94 -6.40 2.53 10.53
N GLU A 95 -5.35 3.19 10.04
CA GLU A 95 -5.41 4.04 8.85
C GLU A 95 -4.92 3.29 7.61
N VAL A 96 -5.73 3.32 6.57
CA VAL A 96 -5.40 2.80 5.24
C VAL A 96 -5.50 3.96 4.25
N ALA A 97 -4.42 4.25 3.54
CA ALA A 97 -4.39 5.24 2.47
C ALA A 97 -4.35 4.51 1.12
N LEU A 98 -5.40 4.72 0.31
CA LEU A 98 -5.52 4.14 -1.03
C LEU A 98 -5.42 5.24 -2.08
N LEU A 99 -4.34 5.21 -2.86
CA LEU A 99 -4.17 6.06 -4.03
C LEU A 99 -5.00 5.50 -5.19
N VAL A 100 -5.84 6.33 -5.81
CA VAL A 100 -6.58 6.00 -7.02
C VAL A 100 -6.07 6.92 -8.12
N SER A 101 -5.29 6.41 -9.05
CA SER A 101 -4.63 7.23 -10.07
C SER A 101 -4.51 6.52 -11.42
N LYS A 102 -4.42 7.31 -12.48
CA LYS A 102 -4.05 6.85 -13.83
C LYS A 102 -2.55 6.53 -13.97
N GLY A 103 -1.79 6.50 -12.88
CA GLY A 103 -0.37 6.15 -12.87
C GLY A 103 0.54 7.26 -13.37
N THR A 104 0.10 8.52 -13.38
CA THR A 104 0.99 9.65 -13.70
C THR A 104 1.35 10.39 -12.43
N LEU A 105 2.61 10.77 -12.29
CA LEU A 105 3.09 11.62 -11.21
C LEU A 105 3.74 12.87 -11.80
N SER A 106 3.26 14.05 -11.40
CA SER A 106 3.88 15.33 -11.81
C SER A 106 4.95 15.80 -10.84
N ASP A 107 4.92 15.31 -9.60
CA ASP A 107 5.97 15.56 -8.63
C ASP A 107 7.20 14.70 -8.93
N PRO A 108 8.42 15.22 -8.72
CA PRO A 108 9.62 14.39 -8.65
C PRO A 108 9.48 13.30 -7.58
N GLU A 109 9.97 12.10 -7.88
CA GLU A 109 9.89 10.94 -6.98
C GLU A 109 10.48 11.24 -5.60
N GLU A 110 11.62 11.93 -5.54
CA GLU A 110 12.32 12.27 -4.30
C GLU A 110 11.47 13.17 -3.40
N ILE A 111 10.67 14.05 -4.01
CA ILE A 111 9.74 14.93 -3.27
C ILE A 111 8.62 14.09 -2.67
N VAL A 112 8.04 13.17 -3.43
CA VAL A 112 6.97 12.28 -2.94
C VAL A 112 7.48 11.41 -1.79
N GLN A 113 8.64 10.76 -1.96
CA GLN A 113 9.24 9.94 -0.90
C GLN A 113 9.54 10.75 0.37
N THR A 114 10.04 11.98 0.20
CA THR A 114 10.29 12.91 1.33
C THR A 114 8.99 13.29 2.05
N VAL A 115 7.91 13.56 1.31
CA VAL A 115 6.64 13.93 1.93
C VAL A 115 5.99 12.72 2.61
N LEU A 116 6.03 11.54 1.98
CA LEU A 116 5.52 10.29 2.56
C LEU A 116 6.21 9.97 3.89
N SER A 117 7.55 9.97 3.93
CA SER A 117 8.31 9.69 5.16
C SER A 117 8.06 10.71 6.28
N LYS A 118 7.82 11.99 5.93
CA LYS A 118 7.54 13.04 6.93
C LYS A 118 6.10 13.03 7.43
N ARG A 119 5.14 12.65 6.59
CA ARG A 119 3.71 12.85 6.84
C ARG A 119 2.99 11.57 7.23
N PHE A 120 3.46 10.42 6.76
CA PHE A 120 2.84 9.12 7.00
C PHE A 120 3.76 8.29 7.88
N SER A 121 3.26 7.88 9.05
CA SER A 121 3.95 6.89 9.88
C SER A 121 3.94 5.52 9.20
N GLU A 122 4.88 4.65 9.58
CA GLU A 122 4.95 3.26 9.11
C GLU A 122 3.71 2.42 9.46
N LYS A 123 2.87 2.89 10.39
CA LYS A 123 1.61 2.23 10.77
C LYS A 123 0.50 2.41 9.73
N ILE A 124 0.63 3.36 8.81
CA ILE A 124 -0.36 3.61 7.77
C ILE A 124 -0.15 2.61 6.65
N ILE A 125 -1.19 1.81 6.37
CA ILE A 125 -1.18 0.88 5.26
C ILE A 125 -1.37 1.69 3.98
N ARG A 126 -0.40 1.62 3.07
CA ARG A 126 -0.48 2.28 1.76
C ARG A 126 -0.78 1.24 0.70
N ALA A 127 -1.72 1.56 -0.17
CA ALA A 127 -2.03 0.78 -1.36
C ALA A 127 -2.37 1.72 -2.52
N ALA A 128 -2.29 1.22 -3.75
CA ALA A 128 -2.69 1.98 -4.93
C ALA A 128 -3.59 1.15 -5.83
N ALA A 129 -4.52 1.80 -6.50
CA ALA A 129 -5.36 1.23 -7.53
C ALA A 129 -5.18 2.03 -8.83
N ALA A 130 -4.85 1.32 -9.89
CA ALA A 130 -4.85 1.88 -11.23
C ALA A 130 -6.29 2.22 -11.62
N LEU A 131 -6.52 3.42 -12.13
CA LEU A 131 -7.83 3.81 -12.65
C LEU A 131 -8.08 3.25 -14.05
N MET A 132 -7.01 2.94 -14.78
CA MET A 132 -7.00 2.60 -16.20
C MET A 132 -5.94 1.51 -16.47
N PRO A 133 -6.16 0.60 -17.44
CA PRO A 133 -5.22 -0.49 -17.76
C PRO A 133 -3.79 -0.03 -18.11
N GLU A 134 -3.68 1.15 -18.72
CA GLU A 134 -2.43 1.77 -19.16
C GLU A 134 -1.71 2.58 -18.07
N ALA A 135 -2.16 2.50 -16.81
CA ALA A 135 -1.51 3.22 -15.72
C ALA A 135 -0.06 2.77 -15.53
N ASP A 136 0.87 3.72 -15.40
CA ASP A 136 2.25 3.38 -15.04
C ASP A 136 2.32 2.92 -13.58
N VAL A 137 2.46 1.60 -13.43
CA VAL A 137 2.57 0.91 -12.14
C VAL A 137 3.79 1.38 -11.36
N SER A 138 4.88 1.77 -12.03
CA SER A 138 6.11 2.23 -11.36
C SER A 138 5.84 3.50 -10.56
N ALA A 139 5.07 4.44 -11.12
CA ALA A 139 4.63 5.64 -10.41
C ALA A 139 3.73 5.31 -9.21
N LEU A 140 2.82 4.33 -9.34
CA LEU A 140 1.98 3.88 -8.23
C LEU A 140 2.78 3.22 -7.09
N LYS A 141 3.85 2.49 -7.44
CA LYS A 141 4.75 1.84 -6.47
C LYS A 141 5.48 2.82 -5.57
N ILE A 142 5.78 4.04 -6.05
CA ILE A 142 6.36 5.11 -5.21
C ILE A 142 5.46 5.37 -3.99
N PHE A 143 4.14 5.36 -4.18
CA PHE A 143 3.18 5.55 -3.09
C PHE A 143 2.90 4.28 -2.28
N ALA A 144 2.70 3.14 -2.93
CA ALA A 144 2.12 1.96 -2.30
C ALA A 144 3.11 0.83 -1.98
N GLY A 145 4.36 0.93 -2.45
CA GLY A 145 5.23 -0.25 -2.54
C GLY A 145 4.59 -1.29 -3.44
N ASP A 146 4.56 -2.55 -3.01
CA ASP A 146 4.02 -3.65 -3.82
C ASP A 146 2.50 -3.87 -3.68
N HIS A 147 1.80 -3.06 -2.89
CA HIS A 147 0.34 -3.16 -2.72
C HIS A 147 -0.42 -2.45 -3.84
N ILE A 148 -0.38 -3.00 -5.06
CA ILE A 148 -1.02 -2.42 -6.26
C ILE A 148 -2.21 -3.27 -6.72
N PHE A 149 -3.34 -2.62 -6.97
CA PHE A 149 -4.55 -3.21 -7.56
C PHE A 149 -4.72 -2.73 -9.01
N ASP A 150 -5.02 -3.66 -9.91
CA ASP A 150 -5.27 -3.35 -11.32
C ASP A 150 -6.66 -2.69 -11.52
N SER A 151 -6.79 -1.96 -12.62
CA SER A 151 -7.96 -1.19 -13.04
C SER A 151 -9.24 -2.02 -13.21
N GLY A 152 -9.13 -3.27 -13.69
CA GLY A 152 -10.26 -4.19 -13.76
C GLY A 152 -10.78 -4.62 -12.39
N ILE A 153 -9.93 -4.53 -11.36
CA ILE A 153 -10.20 -4.95 -9.99
C ILE A 153 -10.67 -3.77 -9.13
N PHE A 154 -10.39 -2.52 -9.50
CA PHE A 154 -10.69 -1.36 -8.65
C PHE A 154 -12.17 -1.27 -8.21
N SER A 155 -13.13 -1.75 -9.00
CA SER A 155 -14.55 -1.78 -8.60
C SER A 155 -14.94 -2.93 -7.64
N ASP A 156 -14.05 -3.92 -7.49
CA ASP A 156 -14.17 -5.05 -6.59
C ASP A 156 -13.30 -4.82 -5.35
N PRO A 157 -13.89 -4.58 -4.17
CA PRO A 157 -13.11 -4.31 -2.97
C PRO A 157 -12.47 -5.55 -2.37
N ARG A 158 -12.79 -6.78 -2.81
CA ARG A 158 -12.32 -8.01 -2.15
C ARG A 158 -10.79 -8.09 -2.02
N PRO A 159 -9.99 -7.81 -3.07
CA PRO A 159 -8.52 -7.87 -2.94
C PRO A 159 -7.99 -6.82 -1.95
N PHE A 160 -8.62 -5.64 -1.92
CA PHE A 160 -8.30 -4.60 -0.95
C PHE A 160 -8.66 -5.00 0.49
N LEU A 161 -9.81 -5.65 0.70
CA LEU A 161 -10.22 -6.15 2.01
C LEU A 161 -9.33 -7.30 2.48
N SER A 162 -8.85 -8.16 1.57
CA SER A 162 -7.87 -9.20 1.89
C SER A 162 -6.59 -8.58 2.42
N LEU A 163 -6.05 -7.56 1.73
CA LEU A 163 -4.87 -6.84 2.19
C LEU A 163 -5.06 -6.22 3.57
N ILE A 164 -6.21 -5.56 3.82
CA ILE A 164 -6.52 -5.02 5.15
C ILE A 164 -6.52 -6.14 6.20
N GLY A 165 -7.14 -7.29 5.90
CA GLY A 165 -7.21 -8.45 6.79
C GLY A 165 -5.84 -9.07 7.08
N GLU A 166 -4.99 -9.21 6.06
CA GLU A 166 -3.64 -9.76 6.15
C GLU A 166 -2.73 -8.85 6.99
N VAL A 167 -2.70 -7.56 6.68
CA VAL A 167 -1.90 -6.60 7.45
C VAL A 167 -2.44 -6.46 8.88
N ALA A 168 -3.77 -6.54 9.05
CA ALA A 168 -4.39 -6.59 10.37
C ALA A 168 -3.96 -7.81 11.18
N GLY A 169 -3.92 -8.99 10.55
CA GLY A 169 -3.47 -10.23 11.17
C GLY A 169 -1.99 -10.18 11.53
N ALA A 170 -1.14 -9.68 10.64
CA ALA A 170 0.30 -9.51 10.88
C ALA A 170 0.56 -8.53 12.04
N ALA A 171 -0.12 -7.39 12.06
CA ALA A 171 0.01 -6.39 13.14
C ALA A 171 -0.52 -6.91 14.48
N ALA A 172 -1.62 -7.68 14.48
CA ALA A 172 -2.14 -8.32 15.69
C ALA A 172 -1.20 -9.41 16.21
N SER A 173 -0.59 -10.20 15.32
CA SER A 173 0.42 -11.19 15.66
C SER A 173 1.65 -10.56 16.30
N ALA A 174 2.14 -9.45 15.72
CA ALA A 174 3.25 -8.66 16.26
C ALA A 174 2.91 -7.99 17.62
N ALA A 175 1.71 -7.44 17.76
CA ALA A 175 1.25 -6.80 19.01
C ALA A 175 0.97 -7.80 20.14
N ALA A 176 0.57 -9.03 19.81
CA ALA A 176 0.36 -10.11 20.77
C ALA A 176 1.67 -10.74 21.28
N GLY A 177 2.84 -10.26 20.85
CA GLY A 177 4.13 -10.88 21.18
C GLY A 177 4.26 -12.31 20.66
N SER A 178 3.43 -12.69 19.69
CA SER A 178 3.51 -13.99 19.04
C SER A 178 4.82 -14.03 18.27
N SER A 179 5.65 -15.03 18.56
CA SER A 179 6.90 -15.27 17.84
C SER A 179 6.62 -15.35 16.34
N LEU A 180 7.06 -14.34 15.58
CA LEU A 180 7.11 -14.40 14.13
C LEU A 180 8.08 -15.51 13.77
N THR A 181 7.77 -16.33 12.78
CA THR A 181 8.71 -17.33 12.25
C THR A 181 9.08 -16.94 10.84
N LEU A 182 10.34 -16.58 10.63
CA LEU A 182 10.93 -16.36 9.33
C LEU A 182 11.48 -17.69 8.85
N THR A 183 10.91 -18.28 7.81
CA THR A 183 11.39 -19.53 7.20
C THR A 183 12.01 -19.24 5.85
N CYS A 184 13.23 -19.73 5.63
CA CYS A 184 13.95 -19.70 4.37
C CYS A 184 14.19 -21.12 3.90
N SER A 185 13.77 -21.45 2.68
CA SER A 185 14.06 -22.73 2.03
C SER A 185 14.93 -22.50 0.81
N ILE A 186 16.09 -23.15 0.77
CA ILE A 186 17.04 -23.11 -0.35
C ILE A 186 17.01 -24.46 -1.05
N ASP A 187 16.55 -24.45 -2.29
CA ASP A 187 16.55 -25.64 -3.15
C ASP A 187 17.97 -25.91 -3.68
N LEU A 188 18.48 -27.09 -3.36
CA LEU A 188 19.81 -27.53 -3.76
C LEU A 188 19.79 -28.29 -5.09
N GLY A 189 18.61 -28.70 -5.58
CA GLY A 189 18.43 -29.58 -6.73
C GLY A 189 18.23 -31.04 -6.32
N GLU A 190 17.77 -31.87 -7.26
CA GLU A 190 17.51 -33.32 -7.07
C GLU A 190 16.58 -33.67 -5.90
N GLY A 191 15.62 -32.78 -5.59
CA GLY A 191 14.68 -32.97 -4.50
C GLY A 191 15.24 -32.67 -3.11
N ASN A 192 16.46 -32.16 -3.00
CA ASN A 192 17.07 -31.76 -1.75
C ASN A 192 16.84 -30.26 -1.49
N ALA A 193 16.22 -29.93 -0.35
CA ALA A 193 16.06 -28.56 0.11
C ALA A 193 16.55 -28.41 1.54
N VAL A 194 17.25 -27.32 1.83
CA VAL A 194 17.62 -26.93 3.19
C VAL A 194 16.65 -25.86 3.65
N SER A 195 15.95 -26.11 4.74
CA SER A 195 15.03 -25.13 5.34
C SER A 195 15.58 -24.67 6.68
N LEU A 196 15.72 -23.36 6.85
CA LEU A 196 16.09 -22.73 8.11
C LEU A 196 14.93 -21.85 8.58
N SER A 197 14.60 -21.93 9.87
CA SER A 197 13.56 -21.09 10.46
C SER A 197 14.12 -20.35 11.68
N VAL A 198 13.91 -19.05 11.73
CA VAL A 198 14.25 -18.20 12.87
C VAL A 198 12.95 -17.67 13.43
N ALA A 199 12.76 -17.79 14.75
CA ALA A 199 11.57 -17.32 15.43
C ALA A 199 11.93 -16.15 16.36
N GLY A 200 11.16 -15.06 16.32
CA GLY A 200 11.45 -13.86 17.10
C GLY A 200 10.33 -12.83 17.04
N THR A 201 10.47 -11.74 17.79
CA THR A 201 9.47 -10.67 17.83
C THR A 201 9.87 -9.42 17.05
N ASP A 202 11.13 -9.36 16.60
CA ASP A 202 11.72 -8.25 15.86
C ASP A 202 12.24 -8.74 14.50
N LEU A 203 11.60 -8.30 13.42
CA LEU A 203 11.92 -8.72 12.06
C LEU A 203 13.34 -8.32 11.63
N SER A 204 13.85 -7.17 12.09
CA SER A 204 15.21 -6.72 11.76
C SER A 204 16.26 -7.58 12.43
N LEU A 205 16.02 -7.97 13.69
CA LEU A 205 16.89 -8.91 14.41
C LEU A 205 16.82 -10.31 13.78
N MET A 206 15.62 -10.78 13.45
CA MET A 206 15.43 -12.09 12.81
C MET A 206 16.11 -12.19 11.44
N LYS A 207 16.05 -11.13 10.62
CA LYS A 207 16.80 -11.07 9.35
C LYS A 207 18.30 -11.17 9.56
N LYS A 208 18.82 -10.52 10.61
CA LYS A 208 20.25 -10.56 10.98
C LYS A 208 20.65 -11.97 11.44
N GLU A 209 19.85 -12.61 12.29
CA GLU A 209 20.07 -13.98 12.76
C GLU A 209 19.99 -14.99 11.62
N MET A 210 18.99 -14.88 10.75
CA MET A 210 18.84 -15.71 9.55
C MET A 210 20.04 -15.56 8.62
N ARG A 211 20.55 -14.35 8.42
CA ARG A 211 21.75 -14.10 7.61
C ARG A 211 22.98 -14.77 8.21
N THR A 212 23.19 -14.68 9.52
CA THR A 212 24.31 -15.35 10.20
C THR A 212 24.21 -16.87 10.05
N ALA A 213 23.05 -17.45 10.35
CA ALA A 213 22.83 -18.89 10.28
C ALA A 213 22.96 -19.46 8.85
N LEU A 214 22.53 -18.69 7.84
CA LEU A 214 22.75 -19.04 6.44
C LEU A 214 24.25 -19.03 6.07
N LEU A 215 25.02 -18.06 6.56
CA LEU A 215 26.46 -18.02 6.30
C LEU A 215 27.21 -19.19 6.98
N GLU A 216 26.73 -19.65 8.14
CA GLU A 216 27.29 -20.81 8.85
C GLU A 216 26.95 -22.15 8.17
N LEU A 217 25.73 -22.30 7.62
CA LEU A 217 25.29 -23.51 6.89
C LEU A 217 26.19 -23.86 5.70
N GLY A 218 26.85 -22.87 5.09
CA GLY A 218 27.72 -23.05 3.93
C GLY A 218 29.16 -23.41 4.27
N SER A 219 29.56 -23.61 5.54
CA SER A 219 30.97 -23.86 5.87
C SER A 219 31.44 -25.23 5.35
N GLY A 220 32.00 -25.27 4.14
CA GLY A 220 32.60 -26.46 3.52
C GLY A 220 32.12 -26.81 2.11
N ASP A 221 31.06 -26.17 1.60
CA ASP A 221 30.53 -26.38 0.24
C ASP A 221 30.44 -25.05 -0.53
N GLU A 222 31.33 -24.88 -1.51
CA GLU A 222 31.48 -23.65 -2.30
C GLU A 222 30.25 -23.33 -3.18
N LEU A 223 29.55 -24.36 -3.67
CA LEU A 223 28.34 -24.21 -4.48
C LEU A 223 27.17 -23.74 -3.61
N LEU A 224 27.05 -24.32 -2.41
CA LEU A 224 26.06 -23.94 -1.42
C LEU A 224 26.27 -22.50 -0.94
N GLN A 225 27.52 -22.10 -0.65
CA GLN A 225 27.84 -20.72 -0.28
C GLN A 225 27.45 -19.72 -1.36
N LYS A 226 27.67 -20.04 -2.64
CA LYS A 226 27.32 -19.16 -3.75
C LYS A 226 25.80 -18.98 -3.87
N LYS A 227 25.04 -20.08 -3.76
CA LYS A 227 23.57 -20.03 -3.76
C LYS A 227 23.01 -19.25 -2.56
N ILE A 228 23.60 -19.44 -1.37
CA ILE A 228 23.22 -18.72 -0.15
C ILE A 228 23.53 -17.21 -0.30
N ALA A 229 24.70 -16.85 -0.80
CA ALA A 229 25.09 -15.45 -0.98
C ALA A 229 24.19 -14.72 -2.00
N GLU A 230 23.78 -15.40 -3.07
CA GLU A 230 22.82 -14.88 -4.03
C GLU A 230 21.43 -14.68 -3.41
N TYR A 231 20.96 -15.67 -2.64
CA TYR A 231 19.68 -15.56 -1.93
C TYR A 231 19.65 -14.41 -0.92
N VAL A 232 20.70 -14.30 -0.09
CA VAL A 232 20.84 -13.22 0.90
C VAL A 232 20.80 -11.84 0.21
N ARG A 233 21.49 -11.66 -0.93
CA ARG A 233 21.47 -10.37 -1.65
C ARG A 233 20.10 -10.03 -2.24
N ARG A 234 19.29 -11.04 -2.58
CA ARG A 234 18.02 -10.84 -3.27
C ARG A 234 16.83 -10.68 -2.32
N VAL A 235 16.88 -11.28 -1.13
CA VAL A 235 15.71 -11.46 -0.26
C VAL A 235 15.85 -10.81 1.12
N LEU A 236 17.05 -10.78 1.71
CA LEU A 236 17.27 -10.33 3.09
C LEU A 236 17.84 -8.92 3.17
#